data_AF-A0A950KW16-F1
#
_entry.id   AF-A0A950KW16-F1
#
_cell.length_a   1.000
_cell.length_b   1.000
_cell.length_c   1.000
_cell.angle_alpha   90.00
_cell.angle_beta   90.00
_cell.angle_gamma   90.00
#
_symmetry.space_group_name_H-M   'P 1'
#
loop_
_entity.id
_entity.type
_entity.pdbx_description
1 polymer ?
#
loop_
_entity_poly.entity_id
_entity_poly.type
_entity_poly.pdbx_seq_one_letter_code
_entity_poly.pdbx_strand_id
1 'polypeptide(L)'
;MQFSRELRNDVLAGDITLSVRLWKRPRVKPGGRYRVGPGEIEVDAVELVPFAAVSGKDVRRAGEPDRETLRRRAAHAGPIDEDTLVYRIEFHTVPP
;
A
#
# COMPACT_ATOMS: atom_id res chain seq x y z
N MET A 1 2.19 1.21 -9.78
CA MET A 1 2.58 1.29 -8.34
C MET A 1 4.07 0.95 -8.21
N GLN A 2 4.77 1.44 -7.19
CA GLN A 2 6.17 1.05 -6.95
C GLN A 2 6.39 0.71 -5.48
N PHE A 3 7.26 -0.27 -5.23
CA PHE A 3 7.71 -0.68 -3.92
C PHE A 3 9.23 -0.52 -3.83
N SER A 4 9.71 -0.11 -2.65
CA SER A 4 11.13 -0.09 -2.32
C SER A 4 11.69 -1.51 -2.41
N ARG A 5 13.00 -1.63 -2.70
CA ARG A 5 13.60 -2.92 -3.09
C ARG A 5 13.43 -3.98 -2.00
N GLU A 6 13.53 -3.58 -0.74
CA GLU A 6 13.40 -4.45 0.42
C GLU A 6 12.00 -5.07 0.57
N LEU A 7 10.93 -4.40 0.11
CA LEU A 7 9.56 -4.91 0.23
C LEU A 7 9.13 -5.82 -0.93
N ARG A 8 9.90 -5.87 -2.02
CA ARG A 8 9.44 -6.56 -3.25
C ARG A 8 9.31 -8.05 -3.05
N ASN A 9 10.20 -8.67 -2.28
CA ASN A 9 10.15 -10.11 -2.04
C ASN A 9 8.89 -10.48 -1.27
N ASP A 10 8.60 -9.76 -0.18
CA ASP A 10 7.43 -10.01 0.67
C ASP A 10 6.12 -9.71 -0.06
N VAL A 11 6.10 -8.68 -0.92
CA VAL A 11 4.97 -8.43 -1.83
C VAL A 11 4.77 -9.60 -2.79
N LEU A 12 5.83 -10.08 -3.44
CA LEU A 12 5.76 -11.17 -4.41
C LEU A 12 5.50 -12.55 -3.77
N ALA A 13 5.84 -12.72 -2.50
CA ALA A 13 5.47 -13.87 -1.69
C ALA A 13 4.00 -13.86 -1.27
N GLY A 14 3.33 -12.70 -1.37
CA GLY A 14 1.95 -12.51 -0.91
C GLY A 14 1.84 -12.21 0.60
N ASP A 15 2.96 -11.99 1.29
CA ASP A 15 3.00 -11.61 2.70
C ASP A 15 2.51 -10.16 2.89
N ILE A 16 2.81 -9.29 1.92
CA ILE A 16 2.29 -7.93 1.84
C ILE A 16 1.19 -7.86 0.78
N THR A 17 -0.02 -7.51 1.20
CA THR A 17 -1.24 -7.46 0.35
C THR A 17 -1.97 -6.12 0.41
N LEU A 18 -1.39 -5.15 1.12
CA LEU A 18 -1.97 -3.82 1.29
C LEU A 18 -0.89 -2.75 1.21
N SER A 19 -1.25 -1.58 0.69
CA SER A 19 -0.40 -0.40 0.75
C SER A 19 -1.19 0.84 1.08
N VAL A 20 -0.62 1.68 1.94
CA VAL A 20 -1.12 3.02 2.25
C VAL A 20 -0.24 4.05 1.54
N ARG A 21 -0.87 4.97 0.81
CA ARG A 21 -0.18 5.98 0.00
C ARG A 21 -0.83 7.35 0.13
N LEU A 22 -0.03 8.36 0.48
CA LEU A 22 -0.44 9.76 0.33
C LEU A 22 -0.21 10.21 -1.13
N TRP A 23 -1.27 10.41 -1.91
CA TRP A 23 -1.18 10.93 -3.28
C TRP A 23 -2.16 12.08 -3.50
N LYS A 24 -1.81 13.01 -4.40
CA LYS A 24 -2.73 14.07 -4.86
C LYS A 24 -3.89 13.54 -5.71
N ARG A 25 -3.69 12.42 -6.40
CA ARG A 25 -4.68 11.75 -7.26
C ARG A 25 -4.38 10.25 -7.34
N PRO A 26 -5.38 9.39 -7.61
CA PRO A 26 -5.15 7.95 -7.77
C PRO A 26 -4.12 7.69 -8.87
N ARG A 27 -3.14 6.82 -8.60
CA ARG A 27 -2.15 6.36 -9.60
C ARG A 27 -2.39 4.92 -10.06
N VAL A 28 -3.36 4.24 -9.46
CA VAL A 28 -3.78 2.88 -9.80
C VAL A 28 -5.30 2.79 -9.79
N LYS A 29 -5.84 1.72 -10.35
CA LYS A 29 -7.29 1.42 -10.37
C LYS A 29 -7.52 -0.06 -10.07
N PRO A 30 -8.68 -0.44 -9.49
CA PRO A 30 -9.11 -1.83 -9.38
C PRO A 30 -9.06 -2.57 -10.73
N GLY A 31 -8.66 -3.84 -10.71
CA GLY A 31 -8.37 -4.69 -11.87
C GLY A 31 -7.11 -4.29 -12.66
N GLY A 32 -6.39 -3.25 -12.22
CA GLY A 32 -5.14 -2.82 -12.86
C GLY A 32 -3.97 -3.70 -12.45
N ARG A 33 -3.19 -4.18 -13.43
CA ARG A 33 -1.94 -4.91 -13.19
C ARG A 33 -0.73 -3.99 -13.18
N TYR A 34 0.18 -4.23 -12.25
CA TYR A 34 1.38 -3.41 -12.07
C TYR A 34 2.60 -4.27 -11.73
N ARG A 35 3.70 -3.96 -12.39
CA ARG A 35 4.97 -4.66 -12.17
C ARG A 35 5.58 -4.35 -10.80
N VAL A 36 6.05 -5.41 -10.13
CA VAL A 36 6.83 -5.36 -8.89
C VAL A 36 8.08 -6.21 -9.10
N GLY A 37 9.20 -5.56 -9.46
CA GLY A 37 10.44 -6.28 -9.77
C GLY A 37 10.26 -7.30 -10.92
N PRO A 38 10.53 -8.60 -10.69
CA PRO A 38 10.33 -9.64 -11.70
C PRO A 38 8.88 -10.10 -11.88
N GLY A 39 7.98 -9.83 -10.92
CA GLY A 39 6.58 -10.27 -10.97
C GLY A 39 5.57 -9.12 -11.10
N GLU A 40 4.29 -9.44 -10.94
CA GLU A 40 3.19 -8.50 -11.06
C GLU A 40 2.17 -8.68 -9.93
N ILE A 41 1.47 -7.58 -9.62
CA ILE A 41 0.30 -7.58 -8.75
C ILE A 41 -0.91 -7.08 -9.54
N GLU A 42 -2.11 -7.48 -9.13
CA GLU A 42 -3.36 -6.89 -9.55
C GLU A 42 -4.00 -6.15 -8.37
N VAL A 43 -4.49 -4.94 -8.62
CA VAL A 43 -5.13 -4.11 -7.58
C VAL A 43 -6.58 -4.55 -7.43
N ASP A 44 -6.98 -4.89 -6.20
CA ASP A 44 -8.33 -5.33 -5.87
C ASP A 44 -9.23 -4.16 -5.53
N ALA A 45 -8.73 -3.24 -4.70
CA ALA A 45 -9.50 -2.10 -4.19
C ALA A 45 -8.61 -0.86 -4.02
N VAL A 46 -9.22 0.32 -4.20
CA VAL A 46 -8.60 1.63 -3.95
C VAL A 46 -9.61 2.48 -3.21
N GLU A 47 -9.36 2.75 -1.94
CA GLU A 47 -10.24 3.53 -1.08
C GLU A 47 -9.52 4.77 -0.57
N LEU A 48 -10.21 5.91 -0.51
CA LEU A 48 -9.70 7.12 0.11
C LEU A 48 -10.27 7.22 1.52
N VAL A 49 -9.41 7.09 2.54
CA VAL A 49 -9.82 7.03 3.95
C VAL A 49 -8.96 7.97 4.80
N PRO A 50 -9.47 8.51 5.92
CA PRO A 50 -8.61 9.20 6.88
C PRO A 50 -7.60 8.21 7.47
N PHE A 51 -6.39 8.67 7.78
CA PHE A 51 -5.36 7.81 8.36
C PHE A 51 -5.82 7.17 9.69
N ALA A 52 -6.69 7.85 10.44
CA ALA A 52 -7.41 7.35 11.63
C ALA A 52 -8.09 5.99 11.41
N ALA A 53 -8.57 5.73 10.20
CA ALA A 53 -9.27 4.49 9.86
C ALA A 53 -8.32 3.32 9.55
N VAL A 54 -7.01 3.57 9.41
CA VAL A 54 -6.02 2.52 9.16
C VAL A 54 -5.88 1.64 10.41
N SER A 55 -6.39 0.42 10.32
CA SER A 55 -6.44 -0.51 11.44
C SER A 55 -5.10 -1.21 11.68
N GLY A 56 -4.95 -1.83 12.85
CA GLY A 56 -3.80 -2.71 13.11
C GLY A 56 -3.73 -3.92 12.16
N LYS A 57 -4.86 -4.36 11.57
CA LYS A 57 -4.86 -5.38 10.52
C LYS A 57 -4.25 -4.85 9.23
N ASP A 58 -4.56 -3.61 8.86
CA ASP A 58 -3.99 -2.97 7.67
C ASP A 58 -2.47 -2.79 7.83
N VAL A 59 -2.01 -2.38 9.02
CA VAL A 59 -0.58 -2.28 9.35
C VAL A 59 0.15 -3.61 9.10
N ARG A 60 -0.38 -4.72 9.62
CA ARG A 60 0.20 -6.05 9.40
C ARG A 60 0.20 -6.46 7.92
N ARG A 61 -0.91 -6.23 7.21
CA ARG A 61 -1.01 -6.53 5.77
C ARG A 61 -0.11 -5.65 4.90
N ALA A 62 0.30 -4.50 5.40
CA ALA A 62 1.29 -3.62 4.75
C ALA A 62 2.74 -4.03 5.04
N GLY A 63 2.97 -5.05 5.87
CA GLY A 63 4.31 -5.50 6.27
C GLY A 63 5.00 -4.57 7.27
N GLU A 64 4.25 -3.74 7.99
CA GLU A 64 4.80 -2.79 8.94
C GLU A 64 4.69 -3.30 10.38
N PRO A 65 5.67 -3.00 11.25
CA PRO A 65 5.64 -3.40 12.65
C PRO A 65 4.60 -2.63 13.46
N ASP A 66 4.34 -1.37 13.08
CA ASP A 66 3.43 -0.48 13.79
C ASP A 66 2.90 0.64 12.87
N ARG A 67 1.88 1.33 13.38
CA ARG A 67 1.15 2.39 12.65
C ARG A 67 2.01 3.63 12.39
N GLU A 68 2.98 3.92 13.23
CA GLU A 68 3.86 5.08 13.09
C GLU A 68 4.90 4.85 11.98
N THR A 69 5.45 3.64 11.90
CA THR A 69 6.34 3.21 10.81
C THR A 69 5.60 3.26 9.47
N LEU A 70 4.36 2.75 9.43
CA LEU A 70 3.49 2.88 8.25
C LEU A 70 3.24 4.34 7.86
N ARG A 71 2.93 5.21 8.83
CA ARG A 71 2.71 6.64 8.61
C ARG A 71 3.91 7.28 7.95
N ARG A 72 5.12 7.06 8.49
CA ARG A 72 6.38 7.61 7.95
C ARG A 72 6.64 7.11 6.54
N ARG A 73 6.39 5.83 6.26
CA ARG A 73 6.56 5.29 4.91
C ARG A 73 5.55 5.88 3.92
N ALA A 74 4.31 6.10 4.32
CA ALA A 74 3.26 6.65 3.47
C ALA A 74 3.42 8.16 3.21
N ALA A 75 4.15 8.88 4.06
CA ALA A 75 4.35 10.33 4.05
C ALA A 75 5.32 10.84 2.96
N HIS A 76 5.48 10.13 1.84
CA HIS A 76 6.38 10.52 0.74
C HIS A 76 5.95 11.80 0.01
N ALA A 77 4.73 12.29 0.25
CA ALA A 77 4.17 13.49 -0.37
C ALA A 77 3.86 14.62 0.63
N GLY A 78 4.30 14.48 1.89
CA GLY A 78 4.03 15.43 2.97
C GLY A 78 3.67 14.71 4.28
N PRO A 79 3.55 15.46 5.40
CA PRO A 79 3.16 14.90 6.68
C PRO A 79 1.76 14.27 6.62
N ILE A 80 1.53 13.27 7.49
CA ILE A 80 0.25 12.59 7.66
C ILE A 80 -0.13 12.74 9.13
N ASP A 81 -1.26 13.36 9.40
CA ASP A 81 -1.95 13.32 10.69
C ASP A 81 -3.13 12.33 10.64
N GLU A 82 -3.91 12.24 11.71
CA GLU A 82 -5.03 11.29 11.81
C GLU A 82 -6.14 11.57 10.79
N ASP A 83 -6.41 12.83 10.44
CA ASP A 83 -7.49 13.21 9.53
C ASP A 83 -7.03 13.27 8.06
N THR A 84 -5.73 13.16 7.82
CA THR A 84 -5.15 13.16 6.48
C THR A 84 -5.70 12.00 5.66
N LEU A 85 -6.30 12.34 4.52
CA LEU A 85 -6.82 11.36 3.57
C LEU A 85 -5.67 10.65 2.85
N VAL A 86 -5.68 9.33 2.93
CA VAL A 86 -4.71 8.43 2.30
C VAL A 86 -5.42 7.40 1.43
N TYR A 87 -4.75 6.94 0.38
CA TYR A 87 -5.22 5.81 -0.40
C TYR A 87 -4.84 4.52 0.29
N ARG A 88 -5.85 3.73 0.67
CA ARG A 88 -5.73 2.34 1.09
C ARG A 88 -5.94 1.45 -0.13
N ILE A 89 -4.90 0.70 -0.49
CA ILE A 89 -4.83 -0.05 -1.75
C ILE A 89 -4.66 -1.53 -1.40
N GLU A 90 -5.63 -2.36 -1.75
CA GLU A 90 -5.55 -3.81 -1.64
C GLU A 90 -5.10 -4.40 -2.97
N PHE A 91 -4.30 -5.45 -2.92
CA PHE A 91 -3.80 -6.15 -4.10
C PHE A 91 -3.40 -7.58 -3.76
N HIS A 92 -3.30 -8.41 -4.80
CA HIS A 92 -2.76 -9.75 -4.74
C HIS A 92 -1.68 -9.95 -5.81
N THR A 93 -0.83 -10.95 -5.61
CA THR A 93 0.15 -11.38 -6.62
C THR A 93 -0.53 -12.16 -7.72
N VAL A 94 -0.11 -11.92 -8.95
CA VAL A 94 -0.62 -12.66 -10.11
C VAL A 94 0.39 -13.76 -10.46
N PRO A 95 -0.05 -15.00 -10.67
CA PRO A 95 0.82 -16.04 -11.23
C PRO A 95 1.37 -15.59 -12.60
N PRO A 96 2.64 -15.94 -12.91
CA PRO A 96 3.21 -15.66 -14.22
C PRO A 96 2.48 -16.40 -15.36
#